data_AF-A0A8K0G831-F1
#
_entry.id   AF-A0A8K0G831-F1
#
_cell.length_a   1.000
_cell.length_b   1.000
_cell.length_c   1.000
_cell.angle_alpha   90.00
_cell.angle_beta   90.00
_cell.angle_gamma   90.00
#
_symmetry.space_group_name_H-M   'P 1'
#
loop_
_entity.id
_entity.type
_entity.pdbx_description
1 polymer ?
#
loop_
_entity_poly.entity_id
_entity_poly.type
_entity_poly.pdbx_seq_one_letter_code
_entity_poly.pdbx_strand_id
1 'polypeptide(L)'
;MYRLYKIECEENNVAETHIAKELLYADIFNKEFNLSFKVPDNDTCDACDNFLIKLREAHNTLEKEVLQHEYDDHLQEASRRYNLKKEDKQKPIEEKRKKIVVCIDLQKCLPTPVLTNSQSFYTLKL
;
A
#
# COMPACT_ATOMS: atom_id res chain seq x y z
N MET A 1 -12.16 11.53 -7.58
CA MET A 1 -12.95 12.09 -6.45
C MET A 1 -14.34 12.54 -6.85
N TYR A 2 -14.54 13.15 -8.02
CA TYR A 2 -15.87 13.59 -8.48
C TYR A 2 -16.96 12.51 -8.46
N ARG A 3 -16.64 11.27 -8.84
CA ARG A 3 -17.58 10.13 -8.73
C ARG A 3 -18.07 9.90 -7.29
N LEU A 4 -17.18 9.99 -6.31
CA LEU A 4 -17.54 9.80 -4.88
C LEU A 4 -18.40 10.96 -4.38
N TYR A 5 -18.07 12.18 -4.79
CA TYR A 5 -18.90 13.37 -4.55
C TYR A 5 -20.33 13.18 -5.07
N LYS A 6 -20.50 12.65 -6.29
CA LYS A 6 -21.84 12.35 -6.82
C LYS A 6 -22.60 11.32 -5.97
N ILE A 7 -21.94 10.24 -5.58
CA ILE A 7 -22.54 9.20 -4.73
C ILE A 7 -23.00 9.82 -3.40
N GLU A 8 -22.16 10.64 -2.77
CA GLU A 8 -22.51 11.35 -1.54
C GLU A 8 -23.69 12.32 -1.73
N CYS A 9 -23.75 13.04 -2.85
CA CYS A 9 -24.90 13.88 -3.18
C CYS A 9 -26.20 13.07 -3.35
N GLU A 10 -26.12 11.90 -3.97
CA GLU A 10 -27.26 10.98 -4.12
C GLU A 10 -27.71 10.44 -2.76
N GLU A 11 -26.78 9.99 -1.92
CA GLU A 11 -27.06 9.50 -0.57
C GLU A 11 -27.70 10.56 0.34
N ASN A 12 -27.32 11.83 0.16
CA ASN A 12 -27.87 12.96 0.91
C ASN A 12 -29.11 13.61 0.25
N ASN A 13 -29.65 13.03 -0.81
CA ASN A 13 -30.80 13.56 -1.56
C ASN A 13 -30.63 15.02 -2.02
N VAL A 14 -29.42 15.39 -2.44
CA VAL A 14 -29.13 16.73 -2.97
C VAL A 14 -29.81 16.89 -4.32
N ALA A 15 -30.59 17.96 -4.48
CA ALA A 15 -31.25 18.26 -5.76
C ALA A 15 -30.22 18.49 -6.87
N GLU A 16 -30.47 17.96 -8.06
CA GLU A 16 -29.53 17.97 -9.21
C GLU A 16 -29.06 19.39 -9.58
N THR A 17 -29.91 20.40 -9.39
CA THR A 17 -29.58 21.82 -9.61
C THR A 17 -28.47 22.35 -8.70
N HIS A 18 -28.23 21.70 -7.57
CA HIS A 18 -27.20 22.06 -6.59
C HIS A 18 -25.95 21.18 -6.70
N ILE A 19 -25.93 20.19 -7.60
CA ILE A 19 -24.76 19.36 -7.84
C ILE A 19 -23.81 20.10 -8.79
N ALA A 20 -22.59 20.36 -8.31
CA ALA A 20 -21.57 21.03 -9.11
C ALA A 20 -21.22 20.18 -10.33
N LYS A 21 -21.07 20.84 -11.49
CA LYS A 21 -20.55 20.20 -12.70
C LYS A 21 -19.10 19.78 -12.50
N GLU A 22 -18.67 18.74 -13.20
CA GLU A 22 -17.33 18.16 -13.06
C GLU A 22 -16.20 19.18 -13.21
N LEU A 23 -16.33 20.11 -14.16
CA LEU A 23 -15.34 21.18 -14.37
C LEU A 23 -15.21 22.09 -13.15
N LEU A 24 -16.33 22.53 -12.57
CA LEU A 24 -16.33 23.40 -11.40
C LEU A 24 -15.79 22.65 -10.17
N TYR A 25 -16.22 21.40 -9.98
CA TYR A 25 -15.69 20.54 -8.93
C TYR A 25 -14.17 20.37 -9.06
N ALA A 26 -13.67 20.08 -10.27
CA ALA A 26 -12.24 19.89 -10.50
C ALA A 26 -11.45 21.18 -10.27
N ASP A 27 -12.00 22.35 -10.63
CA ASP A 27 -11.34 23.64 -10.40
C ASP A 27 -11.19 23.92 -8.89
N ILE A 28 -12.28 23.78 -8.14
CA ILE A 28 -12.31 23.96 -6.68
C ILE A 28 -11.38 22.95 -5.99
N PHE A 29 -11.51 21.66 -6.33
CA PHE A 29 -10.75 20.57 -5.71
C PHE A 29 -9.23 20.73 -5.92
N ASN A 30 -8.81 21.07 -7.15
CA ASN A 30 -7.40 21.14 -7.50
C ASN A 30 -6.76 22.51 -7.23
N LYS A 31 -7.51 23.62 -7.28
CA LYS A 31 -6.92 24.96 -7.16
C LYS A 31 -7.21 25.64 -5.83
N GLU A 32 -8.43 25.50 -5.30
CA GLU A 32 -8.79 26.14 -4.03
C GLU A 32 -8.35 25.29 -2.84
N PHE A 33 -8.74 24.02 -2.83
CA PHE A 33 -8.31 23.09 -1.79
C PHE A 33 -6.89 22.57 -2.03
N ASN A 34 -6.43 22.61 -3.29
CA ASN A 34 -5.11 22.12 -3.70
C ASN A 34 -4.81 20.71 -3.19
N LEU A 35 -5.83 19.85 -3.21
CA LEU A 35 -5.71 18.47 -2.75
C LEU A 35 -5.17 17.62 -3.90
N SER A 36 -4.02 17.00 -3.65
CA SER A 36 -3.45 16.00 -4.54
C SER A 36 -3.24 14.70 -3.76
N PHE A 37 -3.47 13.58 -4.42
CA PHE A 37 -3.12 12.28 -3.86
C PHE A 37 -1.65 12.03 -4.12
N LYS A 38 -0.88 11.83 -3.05
CA LYS A 38 0.48 11.30 -3.20
C LYS A 38 0.36 9.96 -3.95
N VAL A 39 1.18 9.79 -4.98
CA VAL A 39 1.31 8.49 -5.63
C VAL A 39 1.68 7.49 -4.52
N PRO A 40 0.94 6.38 -4.36
CA PRO A 40 1.31 5.35 -3.41
C PRO A 40 2.76 4.97 -3.68
N ASP A 41 3.64 5.27 -2.73
CA ASP A 41 5.01 4.80 -2.79
C ASP A 41 4.98 3.34 -2.31
N ASN A 42 5.80 2.49 -2.91
CA ASN A 42 5.91 1.14 -2.40
C ASN A 42 6.72 1.21 -1.11
N ASP A 43 6.04 1.09 0.04
CA ASP A 43 6.75 0.98 1.31
C ASP A 43 7.66 -0.24 1.27
N THR A 44 8.96 -0.01 1.25
CA THR A 44 9.98 -1.03 1.37
C THR A 44 10.04 -1.49 2.82
N CYS A 45 10.17 -2.80 3.04
CA CYS A 45 10.41 -3.33 4.39
C CYS A 45 11.87 -3.08 4.81
N ASP A 46 12.15 -3.19 6.11
CA ASP A 46 13.52 -2.97 6.63
C ASP A 46 14.56 -3.88 5.97
N ALA A 47 14.17 -5.09 5.54
CA ALA A 47 15.07 -5.99 4.82
C ALA A 47 15.42 -5.44 3.43
N CYS A 48 14.45 -4.90 2.68
CA CYS A 48 14.70 -4.23 1.40
C CYS A 48 15.66 -3.05 1.59
N ASP A 49 15.40 -2.21 2.58
CA ASP A 49 16.26 -1.05 2.89
C ASP A 49 17.69 -1.50 3.24
N ASN A 50 17.82 -2.57 4.05
CA ASN A 50 19.11 -3.15 4.41
C ASN A 50 19.88 -3.67 3.19
N PHE A 51 19.22 -4.41 2.29
CA PHE A 51 19.83 -4.89 1.05
C PHE A 51 20.27 -3.74 0.15
N LEU A 52 19.43 -2.71 -0.03
CA LEU A 52 19.76 -1.55 -0.85
C LEU A 52 20.95 -0.76 -0.28
N ILE A 53 21.04 -0.61 1.05
CA ILE A 53 22.19 0.01 1.70
C ILE A 53 23.45 -0.84 1.46
N LYS A 54 23.40 -2.15 1.74
CA LYS A 54 24.55 -3.04 1.55
C LYS A 54 25.02 -3.08 0.09
N LEU A 55 24.11 -3.13 -0.87
CA LEU A 55 24.43 -3.10 -2.30
C LEU A 55 25.09 -1.79 -2.74
N ARG A 56 24.74 -0.67 -2.10
CA ARG A 56 25.34 0.64 -2.34
C ARG A 56 26.75 0.73 -1.77
N GLU A 57 26.96 0.20 -0.57
CA GLU A 57 28.24 0.26 0.14
C GLU A 57 29.21 -0.89 -0.24
N ALA A 58 28.75 -1.91 -0.94
CA ALA A 58 29.58 -3.02 -1.38
C ALA A 58 30.70 -2.55 -2.33
N HIS A 59 31.95 -2.81 -1.95
CA HIS A 59 33.13 -2.38 -2.71
C HIS A 59 33.66 -3.44 -3.67
N ASN A 60 33.27 -4.71 -3.49
CA ASN A 60 33.74 -5.82 -4.32
C ASN A 60 32.60 -6.43 -5.13
N THR A 61 32.92 -6.94 -6.32
CA THR A 61 31.92 -7.45 -7.28
C THR A 61 31.22 -8.72 -6.78
N LEU A 62 31.95 -9.62 -6.14
CA LEU A 62 31.42 -10.90 -5.68
C LEU A 62 30.37 -10.72 -4.57
N GLU A 63 30.65 -9.86 -3.59
CA GLU A 63 29.72 -9.48 -2.52
C GLU A 63 28.48 -8.82 -3.10
N LYS A 64 28.63 -7.95 -4.10
CA LYS A 64 27.51 -7.32 -4.77
C LYS A 64 26.62 -8.34 -5.50
N GLU A 65 27.21 -9.32 -6.17
CA GLU A 65 26.48 -10.42 -6.83
C GLU A 65 25.72 -11.28 -5.81
N VAL A 66 26.36 -11.65 -4.70
CA VAL A 66 25.72 -12.42 -3.62
C VAL A 66 24.56 -11.64 -3.00
N LEU A 67 24.77 -10.37 -2.65
CA LEU A 67 23.74 -9.51 -2.09
C LEU A 67 22.57 -9.28 -3.06
N GLN A 68 22.86 -9.19 -4.36
CA GLN A 68 21.83 -9.03 -5.39
C GLN A 68 20.99 -10.30 -5.49
N HIS A 69 21.62 -11.47 -5.48
CA HIS A 69 20.91 -12.75 -5.49
C HIS A 69 20.00 -12.91 -4.27
N GLU A 70 20.52 -12.62 -3.07
CA GLU A 70 19.73 -12.67 -1.83
C GLU A 70 18.54 -11.70 -1.86
N TYR A 71 18.75 -10.51 -2.43
CA TYR A 71 17.69 -9.52 -2.58
C TYR A 71 16.63 -9.97 -3.60
N ASP A 72 17.03 -10.56 -4.72
CA ASP A 72 16.12 -11.10 -5.73
C ASP A 72 15.28 -12.25 -5.17
N ASP A 73 15.89 -13.16 -4.39
CA ASP A 73 15.19 -14.22 -3.67
C ASP A 73 14.13 -13.67 -2.70
N HIS A 74 14.47 -12.60 -1.96
CA HIS A 74 13.53 -11.91 -1.07
C HIS A 74 12.32 -11.37 -1.84
N LEU A 75 12.53 -10.71 -2.98
CA LEU A 75 11.46 -10.17 -3.82
C LEU A 75 10.61 -11.27 -4.47
N GLN A 76 11.24 -12.37 -4.88
CA GLN A 76 10.53 -13.55 -5.41
C GLN A 76 9.64 -14.18 -4.35
N GLU A 77 10.13 -14.34 -3.12
CA GLU A 77 9.35 -14.87 -2.01
C GLU A 77 8.15 -13.97 -1.67
N ALA A 78 8.34 -12.65 -1.67
CA ALA A 78 7.25 -11.70 -1.49
C ALA A 78 6.18 -11.87 -2.58
N SER A 79 6.59 -11.93 -3.85
CA SER A 79 5.70 -12.15 -4.99
C SER A 79 4.96 -13.49 -4.90
N ARG A 80 5.66 -14.56 -4.48
CA ARG A 80 5.08 -15.88 -4.27
C ARG A 80 3.98 -15.84 -3.20
N ARG A 81 4.18 -15.12 -2.09
CA ARG A 81 3.16 -14.95 -1.05
C ARG A 81 1.92 -14.21 -1.54
N TYR A 82 2.09 -13.16 -2.35
CA TYR A 82 0.95 -12.47 -2.97
C TYR A 82 0.15 -13.39 -3.91
N ASN A 83 0.84 -14.23 -4.68
CA ASN A 83 0.19 -15.22 -5.55
C ASN A 83 -0.55 -16.28 -4.73
N LEU A 84 0.07 -16.84 -3.69
CA LEU A 84 -0.58 -17.79 -2.79
C LEU A 84 -1.83 -17.19 -2.12
N LYS A 85 -1.75 -15.94 -1.66
CA LYS A 85 -2.91 -15.22 -1.11
C LYS A 85 -4.04 -15.09 -2.13
N LYS A 86 -3.72 -14.82 -3.40
CA LYS A 86 -4.72 -14.74 -4.49
C LYS A 86 -5.36 -16.10 -4.75
N GLU A 87 -4.56 -17.16 -4.81
CA GLU A 87 -5.06 -18.53 -4.93
C GLU A 87 -5.95 -18.92 -3.75
N ASP A 88 -5.56 -18.56 -2.53
CA ASP A 88 -6.30 -18.90 -1.32
C ASP A 88 -7.70 -18.26 -1.28
N LYS A 89 -7.87 -17.10 -1.92
CA LYS A 89 -9.16 -16.44 -2.13
C LYS A 89 -10.00 -17.13 -3.22
N GLN A 90 -9.35 -17.70 -4.23
CA GLN A 90 -10.01 -18.25 -5.42
C GLN A 90 -10.45 -19.72 -5.24
N LYS A 91 -9.59 -20.55 -4.64
CA LYS A 91 -9.86 -22.00 -4.40
C LYS A 91 -11.24 -22.29 -3.77
N PRO A 92 -11.71 -21.54 -2.76
CA PRO A 92 -13.02 -21.81 -2.15
C PRO A 92 -14.19 -21.55 -3.10
N ILE A 93 -14.05 -20.58 -4.00
CA ILE A 93 -15.05 -20.22 -5.00
C ILE A 93 -15.16 -21.35 -6.04
N GLU A 94 -14.02 -21.84 -6.52
CA GLU A 94 -13.95 -22.90 -7.54
C GLU A 94 -14.42 -24.25 -7.01
N GLU A 95 -13.97 -24.62 -5.80
CA GLU A 95 -14.30 -25.91 -5.20
C GLU A 95 -15.70 -25.94 -4.56
N LYS A 96 -16.41 -24.81 -4.54
CA LYS A 96 -17.69 -24.63 -3.83
C LYS A 96 -17.63 -25.11 -2.37
N ARG A 97 -16.47 -24.92 -1.72
CA ARG A 97 -16.23 -25.32 -0.34
C ARG A 97 -16.17 -24.09 0.56
N LYS A 98 -16.64 -24.24 1.80
CA LYS A 98 -16.44 -23.22 2.82
C LYS A 98 -14.98 -23.28 3.29
N LYS A 99 -14.20 -22.24 2.98
CA LYS A 99 -12.88 -21.99 3.57
C LYS A 99 -12.96 -20.73 4.42
N ILE A 100 -12.51 -20.83 5.66
CA ILE A 100 -12.39 -19.68 6.57
C ILE A 100 -10.89 -19.40 6.70
N VAL A 101 -10.46 -18.21 6.28
CA VAL A 101 -9.10 -17.72 6.47
C VAL A 101 -9.18 -16.62 7.51
N VAL A 102 -8.52 -16.83 8.66
CA VAL A 102 -8.44 -15.83 9.72
C VAL A 102 -7.11 -15.11 9.58
N CYS A 103 -7.14 -13.85 9.19
CA CYS A 103 -6.00 -12.95 9.29
C CYS A 103 -6.10 -12.20 10.61
N ILE A 104 -5.14 -12.41 11.50
CA ILE A 104 -5.04 -11.67 12.77
C ILE A 104 -3.90 -10.69 12.61
N ASP A 105 -4.21 -9.40 12.68
CA ASP A 105 -3.20 -8.37 12.85
C ASP A 105 -2.87 -8.27 14.34
N LEU A 106 -1.63 -8.63 14.70
CA LEU A 106 -1.15 -8.51 16.06
C LEU A 106 -0.75 -7.05 16.29
N GLN A 107 -1.75 -6.18 16.51
CA GLN A 107 -1.52 -4.79 16.89
C GLN A 107 -0.59 -4.75 18.12
N LYS A 108 0.63 -4.23 17.93
CA LYS A 108 1.56 -3.91 19.00
C LYS A 108 1.73 -2.40 19.05
N CYS A 109 0.97 -1.73 19.90
CA CYS A 109 1.26 -0.36 20.32
C CYS A 109 2.50 -0.40 21.23
N LEU A 110 3.71 -0.41 20.66
CA LEU A 110 4.94 -0.20 21.42
C LEU A 110 5.26 1.30 21.42
N PRO A 111 5.67 1.89 22.55
CA PRO A 111 6.13 3.27 22.60
C PRO A 111 7.49 3.38 21.89
N THR A 112 7.48 3.52 20.56
CA THR A 112 8.69 3.70 19.74
C THR A 112 8.96 5.19 19.47
N PRO A 113 10.24 5.62 19.48
CA PRO A 113 10.62 6.98 19.10
C PRO A 113 10.30 7.25 17.62
N VAL A 114 10.10 8.52 17.27
CA VAL A 114 9.84 8.95 15.90
C VAL A 114 11.10 8.76 15.06
N LEU A 115 11.11 7.79 14.15
CA LEU A 115 12.15 7.63 13.14
C LEU A 115 11.54 7.77 11.74
N THR A 116 12.38 8.04 10.75
CA THR A 116 11.96 8.27 9.36
C THR A 116 11.97 7.00 8.51
N ASN A 117 12.19 5.82 9.10
CA ASN A 117 12.10 4.54 8.38
C ASN A 117 10.65 4.07 8.28
N SER A 118 10.35 3.24 7.28
CA SER A 118 9.01 2.71 7.00
C SER A 118 8.41 1.98 8.21
N GLN A 119 9.23 1.28 9.00
CA GLN A 119 8.81 0.62 10.23
C GLN A 119 8.20 1.58 11.26
N SER A 120 8.72 2.80 11.37
CA SER A 120 8.21 3.79 12.31
C SER A 120 6.82 4.29 11.93
N PHE A 121 6.53 4.43 10.63
CA PHE A 121 5.19 4.82 10.19
C PHE A 121 4.12 3.80 10.61
N TYR A 122 4.43 2.51 10.47
CA TYR A 122 3.51 1.43 10.87
C TYR A 122 3.47 1.21 12.39
N THR A 123 4.57 1.44 13.11
CA THR A 123 4.61 1.28 14.57
C THR A 123 4.02 2.48 15.32
N LEU A 124 3.96 3.67 14.69
CA LEU A 124 3.37 4.89 15.27
C LEU A 124 1.87 5.07 15.01
N LYS A 125 1.28 4.32 14.06
CA LYS A 125 -0.14 4.45 13.67
C LYS A 125 -0.99 3.18 13.89
N LEU A 126 -0.47 2.20 14.63
CA LEU A 126 -1.25 1.08 15.18
C LEU A 126 -1.35 1.20 16.70
#